data_AF-J1EB32-F1
#
_entry.id   AF-J1EB32-F1
#
_cell.length_a   1.000
_cell.length_b   1.000
_cell.length_c   1.000
_cell.angle_alpha   90.00
_cell.angle_beta   90.00
_cell.angle_gamma   90.00
#
_symmetry.space_group_name_H-M   'P 1'
#
loop_
_entity.id
_entity.type
_entity.pdbx_description
1 polymer ?
#
loop_
_entity_poly.entity_id
_entity_poly.type
_entity_poly.pdbx_seq_one_letter_code
_entity_poly.pdbx_strand_id
1 'polypeptide(L)'
;MAELDAEQRREDAYDNDETEAPATVGESHQLMFAPIGERWHLQYHGPATSTRHSDQPIFAELLETLADPVVANALHALGFSGPDAGANGTREWVFTPLLEQGVQFPHLRHLAIPQADNAAHNAVCIVREGEILDDAGDVARLVALAPGLESLELPSAPDPAFFRVPLPALRQMKIGAGHNPNGFIAHLARSGAQYGQLVHLDFSDVLGPFLQPSDDWPATPFEDYEALFRSPLAQGLRGMVLRNAQLTEAQYRQLNQMQPRLSLQVAHNFPGCYVDHWSPQGFAWKHLLVNG
;
A
#
# COMPACT_ATOMS: atom_id res chain seq x y z
N MET A 1 -36.17 9.08 -31.56
CA MET A 1 -36.50 7.64 -31.72
C MET A 1 -35.39 6.88 -32.42
N ALA A 2 -34.89 7.33 -33.58
CA ALA A 2 -33.76 6.67 -34.26
C ALA A 2 -32.37 6.93 -33.63
N GLU A 3 -32.16 8.07 -32.96
CA GLU A 3 -30.88 8.38 -32.28
C GLU A 3 -30.70 7.67 -30.93
N LEU A 4 -31.78 7.50 -30.15
CA LEU A 4 -31.78 6.71 -28.91
C LEU A 4 -31.43 5.23 -29.17
N ASP A 5 -31.88 4.68 -30.30
CA ASP A 5 -31.60 3.31 -30.73
C ASP A 5 -30.14 3.09 -31.19
N ALA A 6 -29.43 4.17 -31.57
CA ALA A 6 -28.05 4.14 -32.00
C ALA A 6 -27.07 4.32 -30.82
N GLU A 7 -27.52 4.98 -29.75
CA GLU A 7 -26.77 5.16 -28.50
C GLU A 7 -26.85 3.90 -27.64
N GLN A 8 -28.02 3.26 -27.56
CA GLN A 8 -28.21 1.95 -26.91
C GLN A 8 -27.35 0.85 -27.58
N ARG A 9 -27.26 0.83 -28.92
CA ARG A 9 -26.41 -0.11 -29.67
C ARG A 9 -24.90 0.20 -29.58
N ARG A 10 -24.52 1.40 -29.13
CA ARG A 10 -23.11 1.73 -28.81
C ARG A 10 -22.76 1.29 -27.40
N GLU A 11 -23.68 1.39 -26.44
CA GLU A 11 -23.50 0.80 -25.10
C GLU A 11 -23.41 -0.72 -25.17
N ASP A 12 -24.27 -1.39 -25.94
CA ASP A 12 -24.24 -2.86 -26.11
C ASP A 12 -22.99 -3.37 -26.85
N ALA A 13 -22.28 -2.48 -27.58
CA ALA A 13 -21.05 -2.81 -28.30
C ALA A 13 -19.79 -2.65 -27.43
N TYR A 14 -19.86 -1.96 -26.29
CA TYR A 14 -18.79 -1.94 -25.30
C TYR A 14 -18.85 -3.13 -24.33
N ASP A 15 -19.95 -3.89 -24.34
CA ASP A 15 -20.20 -5.01 -23.43
C ASP A 15 -19.86 -6.39 -24.03
N ASN A 16 -19.35 -6.45 -25.28
CA ASN A 16 -19.11 -7.71 -26.01
C ASN A 16 -17.72 -7.85 -26.63
N ASP A 17 -16.74 -7.01 -26.25
CA ASP A 17 -15.33 -7.26 -26.61
C ASP A 17 -14.65 -8.10 -25.52
N GLU A 18 -15.26 -9.25 -25.19
CA GLU A 18 -14.55 -10.41 -24.66
C GLU A 18 -13.70 -11.03 -25.78
N THR A 19 -12.77 -10.24 -26.34
CA THR A 19 -11.57 -10.87 -26.87
C THR A 19 -10.88 -11.49 -25.67
N GLU A 20 -11.03 -12.81 -25.51
CA GLU A 20 -10.27 -13.64 -24.58
C GLU A 20 -8.82 -13.15 -24.60
N ALA A 21 -8.46 -12.38 -23.57
CA ALA A 21 -7.09 -12.02 -23.32
C ALA A 21 -6.30 -13.33 -23.27
N PRO A 22 -5.14 -13.43 -23.94
CA PRO A 22 -4.36 -14.66 -23.94
C PRO A 22 -4.12 -15.06 -22.48
N ALA A 23 -4.59 -16.26 -22.11
CA ALA A 23 -4.54 -16.81 -20.76
C ALA A 23 -3.22 -16.41 -20.08
N THR A 24 -3.33 -15.49 -19.13
CA THR A 24 -2.17 -14.88 -18.50
C THR A 24 -1.46 -15.93 -17.65
N VAL A 25 -0.18 -16.13 -17.98
CA VAL A 25 0.90 -16.69 -17.18
C VAL A 25 0.49 -17.11 -15.76
N GLY A 26 0.23 -18.42 -15.61
CA GLY A 26 0.20 -19.20 -14.38
C GLY A 26 -0.20 -18.50 -13.07
N GLU A 27 -1.42 -18.78 -12.61
CA GLU A 27 -1.88 -18.62 -11.23
C GLU A 27 -1.07 -19.50 -10.26
N SER A 28 0.23 -19.22 -10.12
CA SER A 28 1.08 -19.98 -9.22
C SER A 28 1.01 -19.35 -7.83
N HIS A 29 0.32 -20.02 -6.91
CA HIS A 29 0.48 -19.76 -5.49
C HIS A 29 1.85 -20.29 -5.04
N GLN A 30 2.61 -19.46 -4.35
CA GLN A 30 3.92 -19.81 -3.82
C GLN A 30 3.96 -19.45 -2.34
N LEU A 31 4.44 -20.40 -1.54
CA LEU A 31 4.77 -20.19 -0.14
C LEU A 31 6.27 -20.40 0.01
N MET A 32 6.97 -19.37 0.47
CA MET A 32 8.37 -19.48 0.84
C MET A 32 8.50 -19.45 2.35
N PHE A 33 9.27 -20.39 2.88
CA PHE A 33 9.60 -20.49 4.29
C PHE A 33 11.10 -20.32 4.45
N ALA A 34 11.51 -19.43 5.34
CA ALA A 34 12.91 -19.28 5.73
C ALA A 34 13.03 -19.31 7.26
N PRO A 35 13.92 -20.14 7.83
CA PRO A 35 14.13 -20.17 9.27
C PRO A 35 14.84 -18.89 9.75
N ILE A 36 14.37 -18.34 10.87
CA ILE A 36 14.99 -17.23 11.60
C ILE A 36 15.14 -17.67 13.06
N GLY A 37 16.30 -18.24 13.38
CA GLY A 37 16.53 -18.89 14.67
C GLY A 37 15.54 -20.05 14.87
N GLU A 38 14.71 -19.96 15.91
CA GLU A 38 13.67 -20.95 16.25
C GLU A 38 12.27 -20.58 15.71
N ARG A 39 12.20 -19.65 14.77
CA ARG A 39 10.97 -19.11 14.19
C ARG A 39 11.08 -19.06 12.67
N TRP A 40 9.99 -18.66 12.02
CA TRP A 40 9.88 -18.69 10.57
C TRP A 40 9.52 -17.33 9.98
N HIS A 41 10.12 -17.03 8.84
CA HIS A 41 9.60 -16.10 7.87
C HIS A 41 8.76 -16.87 6.86
N LEU A 42 7.51 -16.45 6.70
CA LEU A 42 6.61 -16.91 5.66
C LEU A 42 6.32 -15.78 4.67
N GLN A 43 6.52 -16.06 3.38
CA GLN A 43 6.12 -15.17 2.29
C GLN A 43 5.11 -15.91 1.42
N TYR A 44 3.92 -15.34 1.29
CA TYR A 44 2.93 -15.71 0.28
C TYR A 44 3.15 -14.87 -0.99
N HIS A 45 3.12 -15.53 -2.14
CA HIS A 45 2.99 -14.91 -3.45
C HIS A 45 1.87 -15.61 -4.21
N GLY A 46 0.78 -14.90 -4.50
CA GLY A 46 -0.32 -15.44 -5.26
C GLY A 46 -1.45 -14.43 -5.42
N PRO A 47 -2.53 -14.80 -6.13
CA PRO A 47 -3.72 -13.98 -6.21
C PRO A 47 -4.23 -13.60 -4.82
N ALA A 48 -4.71 -12.36 -4.71
CA ALA A 48 -5.49 -11.91 -3.56
C ALA A 48 -6.95 -12.35 -3.75
N THR A 49 -7.77 -12.27 -2.70
CA THR A 49 -9.22 -12.49 -2.77
C THR A 49 -9.92 -11.32 -3.45
N SER A 50 -9.56 -11.01 -4.70
CA SER A 50 -10.25 -9.98 -5.47
C SER A 50 -11.50 -10.58 -6.09
N THR A 51 -12.61 -10.54 -5.37
CA THR A 51 -13.98 -10.29 -5.87
C THR A 51 -14.99 -10.61 -4.77
N ARG A 52 -16.20 -10.04 -4.88
CA ARG A 52 -17.38 -10.30 -4.04
C ARG A 52 -17.88 -11.77 -4.09
N HIS A 53 -17.08 -12.67 -4.63
CA HIS A 53 -17.32 -14.10 -4.69
C HIS A 53 -16.02 -14.82 -4.28
N SER A 54 -16.14 -15.57 -3.19
CA SER A 54 -15.12 -16.31 -2.47
C SER A 54 -14.54 -17.50 -3.25
N ASP A 55 -14.03 -17.28 -4.46
CA ASP A 55 -13.58 -18.37 -5.35
C ASP A 55 -12.05 -18.62 -5.29
N GLN A 56 -11.34 -17.98 -4.36
CA GLN A 56 -9.90 -18.17 -4.12
C GLN A 56 -9.66 -18.98 -2.83
N PRO A 57 -9.83 -20.32 -2.84
CA PRO A 57 -9.73 -21.15 -1.64
C PRO A 57 -8.35 -21.08 -0.98
N ILE A 58 -7.28 -20.93 -1.75
CA ILE A 58 -5.92 -21.04 -1.22
C ILE A 58 -5.55 -19.88 -0.29
N PHE A 59 -5.94 -18.65 -0.61
CA PHE A 59 -5.67 -17.53 0.30
C PHE A 59 -6.52 -17.62 1.55
N ALA A 60 -7.79 -18.00 1.44
CA ALA A 60 -8.66 -18.23 2.59
C ALA A 60 -8.12 -19.35 3.51
N GLU A 61 -7.72 -20.50 2.94
CA GLU A 61 -7.08 -21.61 3.65
C GLU A 61 -5.76 -21.18 4.32
N LEU A 62 -4.98 -20.31 3.67
CA LEU A 62 -3.79 -19.73 4.28
C LEU A 62 -4.17 -18.88 5.51
N LEU A 63 -5.17 -18.01 5.41
CA LEU A 63 -5.64 -17.20 6.54
C LEU A 63 -6.14 -18.08 7.70
N GLU A 64 -6.89 -19.15 7.40
CA GLU A 64 -7.30 -20.13 8.40
C GLU A 64 -6.09 -20.83 9.06
N THR A 65 -5.10 -21.22 8.26
CA THR A 65 -3.87 -21.84 8.77
C THR A 65 -3.08 -20.87 9.65
N LEU A 66 -3.01 -19.59 9.28
CA LEU A 66 -2.37 -18.54 10.07
C LEU A 66 -3.09 -18.28 11.39
N ALA A 67 -4.38 -18.60 11.48
CA ALA A 67 -5.16 -18.49 12.71
C ALA A 67 -4.85 -19.61 13.72
N ASP A 68 -4.22 -20.72 13.31
CA ASP A 68 -3.78 -21.77 14.22
C ASP A 68 -2.74 -21.22 15.21
N PRO A 69 -2.95 -21.33 16.55
CA PRO A 69 -2.02 -20.81 17.54
C PRO A 69 -0.59 -21.37 17.44
N VAL A 70 -0.42 -22.61 17.00
CA VAL A 70 0.90 -23.23 16.79
C VAL A 70 1.63 -22.54 15.65
N VAL A 71 0.92 -22.28 14.54
CA VAL A 71 1.46 -21.56 13.39
C VAL A 71 1.76 -20.11 13.76
N ALA A 72 0.79 -19.40 14.34
CA ALA A 72 0.93 -18.01 14.74
C ALA A 72 2.11 -17.77 15.70
N ASN A 73 2.33 -18.70 16.64
CA ASN A 73 3.43 -18.65 17.59
C ASN A 73 4.80 -18.98 16.95
N ALA A 74 4.82 -19.69 15.82
CA ALA A 74 6.06 -20.03 15.11
C ALA A 74 6.56 -18.90 14.20
N LEU A 75 5.75 -17.87 13.93
CA LEU A 75 6.06 -16.83 12.94
C LEU A 75 6.84 -15.66 13.54
N HIS A 76 7.86 -15.23 12.80
CA HIS A 76 8.67 -14.04 13.06
C HIS A 76 8.47 -12.96 11.99
N ALA A 77 8.21 -13.38 10.75
CA ALA A 77 7.93 -12.47 9.64
C ALA A 77 6.82 -13.03 8.75
N LEU A 78 5.95 -12.13 8.28
CA LEU A 78 4.86 -12.41 7.36
C LEU A 78 4.92 -11.44 6.18
N GLY A 79 4.88 -11.99 4.97
CA GLY A 79 4.82 -11.22 3.74
C GLY A 79 3.70 -11.70 2.83
N PHE A 80 3.01 -10.77 2.17
CA PHE A 80 1.99 -11.06 1.17
C PHE A 80 2.29 -10.29 -0.10
N SER A 81 2.32 -10.98 -1.22
CA SER A 81 2.54 -10.39 -2.55
C SER A 81 1.74 -11.20 -3.58
N GLY A 82 1.71 -10.74 -4.81
CA GLY A 82 1.00 -11.45 -5.86
C GLY A 82 1.40 -10.96 -7.25
N PRO A 83 0.84 -11.59 -8.30
CA PRO A 83 0.99 -11.12 -9.67
C PRO A 83 0.28 -9.77 -9.85
N ASP A 84 0.66 -9.03 -10.90
CA ASP A 84 -0.08 -7.84 -11.34
C ASP A 84 -1.43 -8.25 -11.93
N ALA A 85 -2.37 -8.58 -11.05
CA ALA A 85 -3.72 -9.01 -11.34
C ALA A 85 -4.67 -8.24 -10.42
N GLY A 86 -5.83 -7.89 -10.96
CA GLY A 86 -6.78 -7.00 -10.29
C GLY A 86 -7.93 -6.61 -11.23
N ALA A 87 -8.87 -5.85 -10.70
CA ALA A 87 -9.99 -5.29 -11.45
C ALA A 87 -9.95 -3.76 -11.33
N ASN A 88 -10.31 -3.04 -12.39
CA ASN A 88 -10.36 -1.56 -12.39
C ASN A 88 -9.05 -0.88 -11.96
N GLY A 89 -7.91 -1.50 -12.25
CA GLY A 89 -6.59 -0.96 -11.87
C GLY A 89 -6.23 -1.18 -10.40
N THR A 90 -6.93 -2.06 -9.67
CA THR A 90 -6.67 -2.30 -8.25
C THR A 90 -6.59 -3.79 -7.91
N ARG A 91 -5.70 -4.13 -6.97
CA ARG A 91 -5.55 -5.45 -6.35
C ARG A 91 -5.83 -5.33 -4.86
N GLU A 92 -6.91 -5.97 -4.43
CA GLU A 92 -7.43 -5.84 -3.06
C GLU A 92 -7.06 -7.07 -2.22
N TRP A 93 -6.43 -6.84 -1.07
CA TRP A 93 -6.25 -7.86 -0.03
C TRP A 93 -7.35 -7.75 1.02
N VAL A 94 -8.04 -8.86 1.30
CA VAL A 94 -9.07 -8.93 2.34
C VAL A 94 -8.61 -9.84 3.46
N PHE A 95 -8.31 -9.27 4.62
CA PHE A 95 -7.85 -10.01 5.81
C PHE A 95 -8.97 -10.29 6.81
N THR A 96 -10.19 -9.83 6.56
CA THR A 96 -11.35 -9.97 7.47
C THR A 96 -11.50 -11.40 8.02
N PRO A 97 -11.38 -12.49 7.23
CA PRO A 97 -11.46 -13.86 7.76
C PRO A 97 -10.43 -14.17 8.85
N LEU A 98 -9.17 -13.73 8.70
CA LEU A 98 -8.14 -13.89 9.74
C LEU A 98 -8.48 -13.07 10.99
N LEU A 99 -8.95 -11.85 10.79
CA LEU A 99 -9.25 -10.90 11.86
C LEU A 99 -10.46 -11.31 12.72
N GLU A 100 -11.30 -12.20 12.22
CA GLU A 100 -12.46 -12.75 12.94
C GLU A 100 -12.11 -13.97 13.82
N GLN A 101 -10.94 -14.57 13.64
CA GLN A 101 -10.53 -15.77 14.39
C GLN A 101 -9.93 -15.47 15.77
N GLY A 102 -9.68 -14.20 16.11
CA GLY A 102 -9.13 -13.81 17.42
C GLY A 102 -7.69 -14.30 17.68
N VAL A 103 -6.94 -14.63 16.63
CA VAL A 103 -5.53 -15.05 16.70
C VAL A 103 -4.63 -13.95 17.28
N GLN A 104 -3.46 -14.32 17.77
CA GLN A 104 -2.38 -13.40 18.15
C GLN A 104 -1.05 -13.89 17.59
N PHE A 105 -0.21 -12.96 17.15
CA PHE A 105 1.14 -13.22 16.66
C PHE A 105 2.20 -12.69 17.65
N PRO A 106 2.44 -13.37 18.78
CA PRO A 106 3.27 -12.86 19.87
C PRO A 106 4.74 -12.66 19.49
N HIS A 107 5.20 -13.31 18.42
CA HIS A 107 6.59 -13.32 17.97
C HIS A 107 6.81 -12.63 16.63
N LEU A 108 5.75 -12.13 15.98
CA LEU A 108 5.84 -11.45 14.70
C LEU A 108 6.49 -10.08 14.87
N ARG A 109 7.59 -9.86 14.14
CA ARG A 109 8.37 -8.62 14.12
C ARG A 109 8.27 -7.89 12.78
N HIS A 110 7.93 -8.60 11.71
CA HIS A 110 7.89 -8.03 10.38
C HIS A 110 6.58 -8.40 9.69
N LEU A 111 5.85 -7.38 9.21
CA LEU A 111 4.68 -7.55 8.37
C LEU A 111 4.89 -6.73 7.09
N ALA A 112 4.81 -7.39 5.93
CA ALA A 112 5.02 -6.76 4.65
C ALA A 112 3.90 -7.07 3.66
N ILE A 113 3.18 -6.03 3.25
CA ILE A 113 2.24 -6.04 2.15
C ILE A 113 2.69 -4.89 1.24
N PRO A 114 3.60 -5.14 0.28
CA PRO A 114 4.26 -4.08 -0.47
C PRO A 114 3.30 -3.42 -1.47
N GLN A 115 3.63 -2.17 -1.81
CA GLN A 115 3.10 -1.50 -2.98
C GLN A 115 3.33 -2.34 -4.25
N ALA A 116 2.59 -2.05 -5.31
CA ALA A 116 2.83 -2.65 -6.61
C ALA A 116 4.27 -2.38 -7.08
N ASP A 117 4.82 -3.28 -7.88
CA ASP A 117 6.08 -3.02 -8.59
C ASP A 117 5.88 -1.81 -9.53
N ASN A 118 6.96 -1.11 -9.82
CA ASN A 118 6.99 0.06 -10.71
C ASN A 118 6.51 -0.29 -12.13
N ALA A 119 6.57 -1.56 -12.53
CA ALA A 119 6.05 -2.01 -13.82
C ALA A 119 4.56 -2.40 -13.79
N ALA A 120 3.95 -2.51 -12.60
CA ALA A 120 2.59 -3.01 -12.44
C ALA A 120 1.56 -1.95 -12.83
N HIS A 121 0.46 -2.42 -13.41
CA HIS A 121 -0.72 -1.65 -13.72
C HIS A 121 -1.62 -1.46 -12.50
N ASN A 122 -1.79 -2.51 -11.69
CA ASN A 122 -2.74 -2.47 -10.58
C ASN A 122 -2.10 -1.90 -9.31
N ALA A 123 -2.73 -0.86 -8.76
CA ALA A 123 -2.43 -0.39 -7.41
C ALA A 123 -2.85 -1.46 -6.39
N VAL A 124 -2.06 -1.63 -5.33
CA VAL A 124 -2.35 -2.62 -4.28
C VAL A 124 -3.00 -1.89 -3.12
N CYS A 125 -4.03 -2.47 -2.52
CA CYS A 125 -4.65 -1.96 -1.30
C CYS A 125 -5.09 -3.09 -0.39
N ILE A 126 -5.32 -2.74 0.87
CA ILE A 126 -6.03 -3.59 1.84
C ILE A 126 -7.44 -3.04 1.92
N VAL A 127 -8.44 -3.92 1.84
CA VAL A 127 -9.85 -3.55 1.84
C VAL A 127 -10.58 -4.45 2.83
N ARG A 128 -11.50 -3.87 3.59
CA ARG A 128 -12.40 -4.66 4.43
C ARG A 128 -13.41 -5.40 3.58
N GLU A 129 -13.73 -6.63 3.96
CA GLU A 129 -14.78 -7.38 3.26
C GLU A 129 -16.08 -6.58 3.14
N GLY A 130 -16.55 -6.41 1.90
CA GLY A 130 -17.76 -5.65 1.57
C GLY A 130 -17.56 -4.17 1.27
N GLU A 131 -16.40 -3.60 1.60
CA GLU A 131 -16.05 -2.21 1.31
C GLU A 131 -15.39 -2.06 -0.08
N ILE A 132 -15.19 -0.81 -0.52
CA ILE A 132 -14.56 -0.48 -1.80
C ILE A 132 -13.37 0.43 -1.52
N LEU A 133 -12.15 -0.03 -1.81
CA LEU A 133 -10.91 0.73 -1.64
C LEU A 133 -10.69 1.33 -0.23
N ASP A 134 -11.39 0.82 0.77
CA ASP A 134 -11.34 1.29 2.16
C ASP A 134 -11.02 0.11 3.08
N ASP A 135 -10.01 0.27 3.93
CA ASP A 135 -9.65 -0.74 4.92
C ASP A 135 -10.59 -0.75 6.12
N ALA A 136 -11.35 0.33 6.37
CA ALA A 136 -12.35 0.45 7.43
C ALA A 136 -11.91 -0.14 8.79
N GLY A 137 -10.64 0.12 9.13
CA GLY A 137 -9.99 -0.24 10.39
C GLY A 137 -9.37 -1.64 10.41
N ASP A 138 -9.44 -2.41 9.33
CA ASP A 138 -8.85 -3.74 9.27
C ASP A 138 -7.32 -3.69 9.35
N VAL A 139 -6.66 -2.63 8.86
CA VAL A 139 -5.22 -2.46 9.08
C VAL A 139 -4.92 -2.26 10.56
N ALA A 140 -5.72 -1.45 11.27
CA ALA A 140 -5.57 -1.25 12.71
C ALA A 140 -5.73 -2.57 13.48
N ARG A 141 -6.74 -3.38 13.12
CA ARG A 141 -6.97 -4.70 13.71
C ARG A 141 -5.82 -5.65 13.40
N LEU A 142 -5.30 -5.66 12.18
CA LEU A 142 -4.22 -6.53 11.74
C LEU A 142 -2.93 -6.27 12.52
N VAL A 143 -2.51 -4.99 12.64
CA VAL A 143 -1.28 -4.66 13.39
C VAL A 143 -1.45 -4.86 14.89
N ALA A 144 -2.67 -4.77 15.42
CA ALA A 144 -2.96 -5.08 16.83
C ALA A 144 -2.76 -6.57 17.18
N LEU A 145 -2.76 -7.47 16.19
CA LEU A 145 -2.45 -8.89 16.40
C LEU A 145 -0.97 -9.13 16.74
N ALA A 146 -0.09 -8.17 16.43
CA ALA A 146 1.35 -8.28 16.57
C ALA A 146 1.92 -7.12 17.41
N PRO A 147 1.72 -7.10 18.74
CA PRO A 147 2.14 -5.99 19.61
C PRO A 147 3.67 -5.76 19.62
N GLY A 148 4.44 -6.76 19.16
CA GLY A 148 5.89 -6.72 19.05
C GLY A 148 6.43 -6.23 17.70
N LEU A 149 5.60 -5.73 16.80
CA LEU A 149 5.99 -5.39 15.44
C LEU A 149 7.14 -4.36 15.39
N GLU A 150 8.18 -4.66 14.63
CA GLU A 150 9.39 -3.83 14.46
C GLU A 150 9.47 -3.17 13.08
N SER A 151 8.94 -3.83 12.04
CA SER A 151 8.79 -3.23 10.71
C SER A 151 7.41 -3.49 10.11
N LEU A 152 6.88 -2.48 9.45
CA LEU A 152 5.60 -2.52 8.77
C LEU A 152 5.75 -1.97 7.35
N GLU A 153 5.34 -2.76 6.37
CA GLU A 153 5.15 -2.29 4.99
C GLU A 153 3.68 -2.47 4.58
N LEU A 154 3.06 -1.38 4.11
CA LEU A 154 1.67 -1.35 3.66
C LEU A 154 1.56 -0.73 2.27
N PRO A 155 0.60 -1.18 1.45
CA PRO A 155 0.50 -0.75 0.07
C PRO A 155 -0.30 0.56 -0.07
N SER A 156 -1.19 0.83 0.89
CA SER A 156 -2.08 1.98 0.96
C SER A 156 -2.08 2.59 2.38
N ALA A 157 -2.46 3.86 2.49
CA ALA A 157 -2.44 4.55 3.77
C ALA A 157 -3.60 4.04 4.61
N PRO A 158 -3.35 3.60 5.86
CA PRO A 158 -4.41 3.13 6.72
C PRO A 158 -5.35 4.27 7.12
N ASP A 159 -6.57 3.90 7.49
CA ASP A 159 -7.53 4.81 8.10
C ASP A 159 -7.02 5.42 9.44
N PRO A 160 -7.75 6.43 10.00
CA PRO A 160 -7.39 7.04 11.27
C PRO A 160 -7.38 6.11 12.49
N ALA A 161 -8.01 4.92 12.43
CA ALA A 161 -8.05 3.99 13.56
C ALA A 161 -6.68 3.35 13.81
N PHE A 162 -5.84 3.20 12.78
CA PHE A 162 -4.46 2.71 12.91
C PHE A 162 -3.66 3.50 13.96
N PHE A 163 -3.84 4.82 14.00
CA PHE A 163 -3.15 5.74 14.90
C PHE A 163 -3.68 5.73 16.34
N ARG A 164 -4.49 4.72 16.69
CA ARG A 164 -4.93 4.42 18.06
C ARG A 164 -4.26 3.16 18.60
N VAL A 165 -3.56 2.40 17.76
CA VAL A 165 -2.89 1.16 18.13
C VAL A 165 -1.46 1.45 18.59
N PRO A 166 -1.10 1.15 19.85
CA PRO A 166 0.26 1.36 20.32
C PRO A 166 1.22 0.35 19.69
N LEU A 167 2.23 0.83 18.98
CA LEU A 167 3.28 0.02 18.36
C LEU A 167 4.66 0.45 18.90
N PRO A 168 4.95 0.19 20.19
CA PRO A 168 6.12 0.76 20.86
C PRO A 168 7.46 0.19 20.35
N ALA A 169 7.43 -0.97 19.70
CA ALA A 169 8.60 -1.61 19.11
C ALA A 169 8.81 -1.24 17.63
N LEU A 170 7.90 -0.48 17.01
CA LEU A 170 7.98 -0.17 15.58
C LEU A 170 9.13 0.78 15.29
N ARG A 171 10.05 0.34 14.43
CA ARG A 171 11.28 1.06 14.06
C ARG A 171 11.26 1.53 12.62
N GLN A 172 10.58 0.80 11.75
CA GLN A 172 10.54 1.07 10.32
C GLN A 172 9.11 1.02 9.80
N MET A 173 8.71 2.04 9.05
CA MET A 173 7.48 2.05 8.29
C MET A 173 7.76 2.34 6.82
N LYS A 174 7.15 1.56 5.94
CA LYS A 174 7.08 1.84 4.51
C LYS A 174 5.62 1.84 4.07
N ILE A 175 5.08 3.00 3.75
CA ILE A 175 3.63 3.18 3.55
C ILE A 175 3.41 3.81 2.18
N GLY A 176 2.61 3.18 1.34
CA GLY A 176 2.04 3.86 0.18
C GLY A 176 0.80 4.61 0.60
N ALA A 177 0.53 5.79 0.03
CA ALA A 177 -0.79 6.40 0.13
C ALA A 177 -1.83 5.54 -0.58
N GLY A 178 -1.43 4.85 -1.65
CA GLY A 178 -2.37 4.21 -2.55
C GLY A 178 -3.26 5.29 -3.17
N HIS A 179 -4.56 5.05 -3.15
CA HIS A 179 -5.57 5.91 -3.72
C HIS A 179 -5.82 7.20 -2.93
N ASN A 180 -5.65 7.17 -1.62
CA ASN A 180 -5.91 8.32 -0.76
C ASN A 180 -4.86 8.33 0.36
N PRO A 181 -4.12 9.42 0.58
CA PRO A 181 -3.17 9.51 1.68
C PRO A 181 -3.81 9.40 3.06
N ASN A 182 -5.15 9.49 3.18
CA ASN A 182 -5.92 9.34 4.43
C ASN A 182 -5.39 10.23 5.57
N GLY A 183 -4.82 11.38 5.23
CA GLY A 183 -4.16 12.27 6.18
C GLY A 183 -3.03 11.60 6.96
N PHE A 184 -2.40 10.55 6.43
CA PHE A 184 -1.43 9.69 7.12
C PHE A 184 -0.35 10.51 7.84
N ILE A 185 0.26 11.47 7.14
CA ILE A 185 1.30 12.34 7.69
C ILE A 185 0.76 13.21 8.83
N ALA A 186 -0.43 13.81 8.67
CA ALA A 186 -1.08 14.61 9.72
C ALA A 186 -1.41 13.79 10.96
N HIS A 187 -1.92 12.57 10.78
CA HIS A 187 -2.22 11.65 11.85
C HIS A 187 -0.95 11.17 12.57
N LEU A 188 0.09 10.81 11.81
CA LEU A 188 1.38 10.41 12.37
C LEU A 188 2.01 11.52 13.22
N ALA A 189 1.95 12.77 12.75
CA ALA A 189 2.44 13.93 13.48
C ALA A 189 1.76 14.09 14.86
N ARG A 190 0.46 13.79 14.95
CA ARG A 190 -0.33 13.89 16.20
C ARG A 190 -0.17 12.68 17.12
N SER A 191 0.04 11.49 16.56
CA SER A 191 0.13 10.24 17.32
C SER A 191 1.55 9.81 17.66
N GLY A 192 2.54 10.69 17.47
CA GLY A 192 3.97 10.35 17.59
C GLY A 192 4.39 9.66 18.90
N ALA A 193 3.70 9.90 20.01
CA ALA A 193 3.97 9.23 21.29
C ALA A 193 3.79 7.70 21.25
N GLN A 194 2.96 7.19 20.33
CA GLN A 194 2.72 5.75 20.16
C GLN A 194 3.85 5.04 19.40
N TYR A 195 4.71 5.79 18.70
CA TYR A 195 5.76 5.29 17.82
C TYR A 195 7.15 5.75 18.28
N GLY A 196 7.38 5.74 19.60
CA GLY A 196 8.58 6.33 20.20
C GLY A 196 9.92 5.71 19.77
N GLN A 197 9.92 4.55 19.11
CA GLN A 197 11.12 3.89 18.57
C GLN A 197 11.25 3.99 17.05
N LEU A 198 10.34 4.71 16.38
CA LEU A 198 10.39 4.85 14.93
C LEU A 198 11.64 5.62 14.52
N VAL A 199 12.47 4.99 13.69
CA VAL A 199 13.73 5.56 13.20
C VAL A 199 13.73 5.80 11.69
N HIS A 200 12.88 5.09 10.95
CA HIS A 200 12.79 5.22 9.50
C HIS A 200 11.35 5.25 9.02
N LEU A 201 11.06 6.19 8.12
CA LEU A 201 9.78 6.33 7.42
C LEU A 201 10.03 6.46 5.92
N ASP A 202 9.52 5.54 5.13
CA ASP A 202 9.44 5.63 3.67
C ASP A 202 7.97 5.80 3.29
N PHE A 203 7.60 6.96 2.74
CA PHE A 203 6.22 7.29 2.40
C PHE A 203 6.09 7.63 0.92
N SER A 204 5.23 6.89 0.20
CA SER A 204 4.81 7.26 -1.16
C SER A 204 3.53 8.06 -1.12
N ASP A 205 3.59 9.34 -1.46
CA ASP A 205 2.48 10.29 -1.27
C ASP A 205 1.39 10.16 -2.33
N VAL A 206 1.78 10.04 -3.60
CA VAL A 206 0.84 9.81 -4.72
C VAL A 206 1.30 8.61 -5.53
N LEU A 207 0.33 7.92 -6.14
CA LEU A 207 0.55 6.69 -6.93
C LEU A 207 1.60 6.86 -8.02
N GLY A 208 1.71 8.05 -8.61
CA GLY A 208 2.73 8.35 -9.60
C GLY A 208 3.04 9.84 -9.67
N PRO A 209 4.29 10.23 -9.95
CA PRO A 209 4.73 11.62 -9.88
C PRO A 209 4.14 12.51 -10.98
N PHE A 210 3.48 11.94 -11.99
CA PHE A 210 2.81 12.68 -13.08
C PHE A 210 1.31 12.81 -12.90
N LEU A 211 0.73 12.09 -11.94
CA LEU A 211 -0.66 12.28 -11.59
C LEU A 211 -0.75 13.61 -10.86
N GLN A 212 -1.37 14.59 -11.54
CA GLN A 212 -1.70 15.85 -10.90
C GLN A 212 -2.72 15.56 -9.80
N PRO A 213 -2.50 16.06 -8.58
CA PRO A 213 -3.47 15.91 -7.52
C PRO A 213 -4.84 16.45 -7.94
N SER A 214 -5.88 15.71 -7.61
CA SER A 214 -7.27 16.14 -7.77
C SER A 214 -8.02 15.92 -6.47
N ASP A 215 -9.28 16.34 -6.41
CA ASP A 215 -10.13 16.07 -5.25
C ASP A 215 -10.30 14.56 -4.99
N ASP A 216 -10.30 13.75 -6.05
CA ASP A 216 -10.38 12.28 -5.98
C ASP A 216 -9.03 11.62 -5.64
N TRP A 217 -7.92 12.29 -5.97
CA TRP A 217 -6.55 11.80 -5.81
C TRP A 217 -5.68 12.85 -5.11
N PRO A 218 -5.96 13.20 -3.85
CA PRO A 218 -5.28 14.30 -3.21
C PRO A 218 -3.84 13.94 -2.86
N ALA A 219 -2.95 14.93 -2.91
CA ALA A 219 -1.61 14.83 -2.33
C ALA A 219 -1.62 15.31 -0.88
N THR A 220 -0.66 14.84 -0.08
CA THR A 220 -0.45 15.37 1.27
C THR A 220 -0.04 16.84 1.18
N PRO A 221 -0.76 17.75 1.87
CA PRO A 221 -0.44 19.17 1.82
C PRO A 221 0.84 19.46 2.62
N PHE A 222 1.52 20.55 2.27
CA PHE A 222 2.83 20.88 2.86
C PHE A 222 2.76 21.09 4.38
N GLU A 223 1.68 21.69 4.88
CA GLU A 223 1.45 21.92 6.30
C GLU A 223 1.46 20.63 7.13
N ASP A 224 1.05 19.50 6.57
CA ASP A 224 1.07 18.22 7.26
C ASP A 224 2.50 17.70 7.42
N TYR A 225 3.33 17.84 6.37
CA TYR A 225 4.76 17.56 6.48
C TYR A 225 5.44 18.47 7.49
N GLU A 226 5.12 19.77 7.49
CA GLU A 226 5.66 20.66 8.50
C GLU A 226 5.25 20.26 9.92
N ALA A 227 3.99 19.86 10.12
CA ALA A 227 3.50 19.38 11.41
C ALA A 227 4.27 18.13 11.85
N LEU A 228 4.52 17.18 10.95
CA LEU A 228 5.34 16.00 11.23
C LEU A 228 6.76 16.40 11.65
N PHE A 229 7.41 17.29 10.89
CA PHE A 229 8.79 17.71 11.16
C PHE A 229 8.92 18.55 12.45
N ARG A 230 7.84 19.17 12.94
CA ARG A 230 7.80 19.84 14.25
C ARG A 230 7.45 18.89 15.39
N SER A 231 6.91 17.71 15.10
CA SER A 231 6.44 16.77 16.12
C SER A 231 7.59 16.15 16.92
N PRO A 232 7.32 15.63 18.14
CA PRO A 232 8.30 14.86 18.90
C PRO A 232 8.84 13.64 18.15
N LEU A 233 8.03 13.03 17.27
CA LEU A 233 8.43 11.85 16.49
C LEU A 233 9.60 12.16 15.56
N ALA A 234 9.62 13.35 14.94
CA ALA A 234 10.72 13.75 14.05
C ALA A 234 12.08 13.85 14.76
N GLN A 235 12.11 14.03 16.09
CA GLN A 235 13.35 14.03 16.88
C GLN A 235 13.96 12.61 16.99
N GLY A 236 13.10 11.59 16.94
CA GLY A 236 13.49 10.17 16.97
C GLY A 236 13.91 9.64 15.60
N LEU A 237 13.32 10.17 14.51
CA LEU A 237 13.65 9.77 13.15
C LEU A 237 15.13 10.00 12.80
N ARG A 238 15.65 9.12 11.95
CA ARG A 238 17.01 9.16 11.41
C ARG A 238 17.01 9.24 9.89
N GLY A 239 16.04 8.59 9.24
CA GLY A 239 15.85 8.69 7.81
C GLY A 239 14.38 8.84 7.45
N MET A 240 14.12 9.65 6.44
CA MET A 240 12.81 9.75 5.81
C MET A 240 12.98 9.75 4.29
N VAL A 241 12.27 8.86 3.61
CA VAL A 241 12.16 8.87 2.16
C VAL A 241 10.78 9.37 1.79
N LEU A 242 10.73 10.45 1.01
CA LEU A 242 9.50 10.96 0.41
C LEU A 242 9.49 10.58 -1.06
N ARG A 243 8.53 9.71 -1.43
CA ARG A 243 8.32 9.29 -2.81
C ARG A 243 7.15 10.03 -3.41
N ASN A 244 7.36 10.61 -4.59
CA ASN A 244 6.33 11.30 -5.37
C ASN A 244 5.62 12.47 -4.66
N ALA A 245 6.11 12.95 -3.51
CA ALA A 245 5.48 14.07 -2.82
C ALA A 245 5.46 15.33 -3.69
N GLN A 246 4.29 15.97 -3.77
CA GLN A 246 4.02 17.13 -4.63
C GLN A 246 4.50 18.43 -3.95
N LEU A 247 5.76 18.45 -3.57
CA LEU A 247 6.41 19.58 -2.91
C LEU A 247 7.35 20.29 -3.89
N THR A 248 7.41 21.61 -3.76
CA THR A 248 8.40 22.44 -4.44
C THR A 248 9.79 22.25 -3.83
N GLU A 249 10.83 22.61 -4.58
CA GLU A 249 12.21 22.62 -4.07
C GLU A 249 12.34 23.46 -2.78
N ALA A 250 11.68 24.62 -2.74
CA ALA A 250 11.69 25.50 -1.56
C ALA A 250 11.11 24.80 -0.32
N GLN A 251 10.02 24.05 -0.49
CA GLN A 251 9.39 23.27 0.58
C GLN A 251 10.30 22.13 1.05
N TYR A 252 10.94 21.37 0.14
CA TYR A 252 11.93 20.35 0.54
C TYR A 252 13.10 20.94 1.33
N ARG A 253 13.63 22.09 0.87
CA ARG A 253 14.71 22.80 1.58
C ARG A 253 14.26 23.26 2.96
N GLN A 254 13.02 23.75 3.10
CA GLN A 254 12.44 24.14 4.38
C GLN A 254 12.35 22.95 5.34
N LEU A 255 11.81 21.80 4.90
CA LEU A 255 11.76 20.58 5.74
C LEU A 255 13.16 20.14 6.19
N ASN A 256 14.14 20.12 5.29
CA ASN A 256 15.51 19.74 5.61
C ASN A 256 16.17 20.70 6.63
N GLN A 257 15.83 22.00 6.59
CA GLN A 257 16.31 22.98 7.57
C GLN A 257 15.65 22.82 8.95
N MET A 258 14.40 22.36 9.00
CA MET A 258 13.66 22.13 10.25
C MET A 258 14.25 20.97 11.07
N GLN A 259 14.75 19.93 10.40
CA GLN A 259 15.36 18.76 11.05
C GLN A 259 16.71 18.38 10.39
N PRO A 260 17.79 19.15 10.61
CA PRO A 260 19.08 18.91 9.93
C PRO A 260 19.77 17.58 10.27
N ARG A 261 19.31 16.89 11.33
CA ARG A 261 19.81 15.56 11.73
C ARG A 261 19.06 14.41 11.05
N LEU A 262 17.91 14.70 10.44
CA LEU A 262 17.13 13.72 9.69
C LEU A 262 17.71 13.64 8.27
N SER A 263 18.06 12.44 7.83
CA SER A 263 18.38 12.20 6.43
C SER A 263 17.08 12.21 5.62
N LEU A 264 16.76 13.35 4.99
CA LEU A 264 15.62 13.48 4.09
C LEU A 264 16.05 13.14 2.65
N GLN A 265 15.47 12.09 2.10
CA GLN A 265 15.66 11.67 0.72
C GLN A 265 14.38 11.92 -0.08
N VAL A 266 14.53 12.43 -1.30
CA VAL A 266 13.46 12.51 -2.29
C VAL A 266 13.68 11.39 -3.31
N ALA A 267 12.63 10.65 -3.61
CA ALA A 267 12.65 9.59 -4.60
C ALA A 267 11.41 9.68 -5.49
N HIS A 268 11.50 9.06 -6.67
CA HIS A 268 10.36 8.91 -7.56
C HIS A 268 10.03 7.42 -7.67
N ASN A 269 8.75 7.12 -7.58
CA ASN A 269 8.22 5.80 -7.87
C ASN A 269 7.25 5.90 -9.05
N PHE A 270 7.59 5.24 -10.14
CA PHE A 270 6.95 5.41 -11.42
C PHE A 270 6.04 4.20 -11.66
N PRO A 271 4.70 4.37 -11.80
CA PRO A 271 3.85 3.25 -12.16
C PRO A 271 4.04 2.87 -13.62
N GLY A 272 3.70 1.63 -13.95
CA GLY A 272 3.65 1.16 -15.32
C GLY A 272 2.56 1.93 -16.07
N CYS A 273 2.80 2.23 -17.34
CA CYS A 273 1.77 2.80 -18.21
C CYS A 273 1.76 2.04 -19.53
N TYR A 274 0.57 1.67 -20.02
CA TYR A 274 0.45 1.12 -21.35
C TYR A 274 0.72 2.19 -22.41
N VAL A 275 1.40 1.80 -23.48
CA VAL A 275 1.80 2.68 -24.59
C VAL A 275 0.59 3.15 -25.40
N ASP A 276 -0.44 2.32 -25.49
CA ASP A 276 -1.71 2.62 -26.17
C ASP A 276 -2.56 3.67 -25.42
N HIS A 277 -2.35 3.84 -24.12
CA HIS A 277 -2.98 4.89 -23.31
C HIS A 277 -2.26 6.24 -23.44
N TRP A 278 -1.15 6.32 -24.19
CA TRP A 278 -0.48 7.59 -24.44
C TRP A 278 -1.30 8.44 -25.40
N SER A 279 -1.62 9.67 -25.00
CA SER A 279 -2.14 10.63 -25.97
C SER A 279 -1.07 10.92 -27.04
N PRO A 280 -1.44 11.23 -28.29
CA PRO A 280 -0.48 11.56 -29.36
C PRO A 280 0.47 12.73 -29.04
N GLN A 281 0.17 13.51 -27.99
CA GLN A 281 0.95 14.66 -27.53
C GLN A 281 1.65 14.42 -26.18
N GLY A 282 1.40 13.28 -25.53
CA GLY A 282 1.70 13.05 -24.11
C GLY A 282 2.50 11.78 -23.88
N PHE A 283 3.76 11.77 -24.30
CA PHE A 283 4.73 10.81 -23.76
C PHE A 283 5.12 11.24 -22.34
N ALA A 284 4.61 10.53 -21.33
CA ALA A 284 4.80 10.88 -19.91
C ALA A 284 6.28 11.05 -19.52
N TRP A 285 7.18 10.35 -20.20
CA TRP A 285 8.62 10.33 -19.92
C TRP A 285 9.44 11.30 -20.78
N LYS A 286 8.80 12.23 -21.50
CA LYS A 286 9.51 13.14 -22.42
C LYS A 286 10.60 13.95 -21.72
N HIS A 287 10.38 14.33 -20.47
CA HIS A 287 11.33 15.06 -19.65
C HIS A 287 12.48 14.20 -19.10
N LEU A 288 12.39 12.86 -19.18
CA LEU A 288 13.47 11.93 -18.84
C LEU A 288 14.35 11.55 -20.03
N LEU A 289 13.86 11.75 -21.27
CA LEU A 289 14.70 11.62 -22.45
C LEU A 289 15.64 12.81 -22.50
N VAL A 290 16.95 12.55 -22.48
CA VAL A 290 17.97 13.58 -22.71
C VAL A 290 17.67 14.22 -24.05
N ASN A 291 17.45 15.53 -24.07
CA ASN A 291 17.19 16.30 -25.29
C ASN A 291 18.19 15.88 -26.38
N GLY A 292 17.70 15.21 -27.43
CA GLY A 292 18.40 15.05 -28.69
C GLY A 292 18.29 16.32 -29.52
#